data_AF-A0A921ZSA5-F1
#
_entry.id   AF-A0A921ZSA5-F1
#
_cell.length_a   1.000
_cell.length_b   1.000
_cell.length_c   1.000
_cell.angle_alpha   90.00
_cell.angle_beta   90.00
_cell.angle_gamma   90.00
#
_symmetry.space_group_name_H-M   'P 1'
#
loop_
_entity.id
_entity.type
_entity.pdbx_description
1 polymer ?
#
loop_
_entity_poly.entity_id
_entity_poly.type
_entity_poly.pdbx_seq_one_letter_code
_entity_poly.pdbx_strand_id
1 'polypeptide(L)'
;MERSILNIKLKDKIKLINIRNKTKVIDVPYTVKKLKWEWAGHMLRNSKNKWTKDVTMWYSRDGKRRQGRQNIRWEDDIKKIAGPTWQRKAANRKLWKTLGEAYAKGQADNNVTGVEK
;
A
#
# COMPACT_ATOMS: atom_id res chain seq x y z
N MET A 1 -11.19 15.51 -13.79
CA MET A 1 -9.97 16.34 -13.67
C MET A 1 -9.06 16.19 -14.89
N GLU A 2 -8.52 15.00 -15.19
CA GLU A 2 -7.56 14.88 -16.32
C GLU A 2 -8.11 15.38 -17.68
N ARG A 3 -9.40 15.16 -17.93
CA ARG A 3 -10.10 15.68 -19.11
C ARG A 3 -10.16 17.21 -19.19
N SER A 4 -10.37 17.88 -18.06
CA SER A 4 -10.49 19.34 -18.04
C SER A 4 -9.15 20.03 -18.26
N ILE A 5 -8.05 19.43 -17.83
CA ILE A 5 -6.68 19.93 -18.07
C ILE A 5 -6.39 20.02 -19.58
N LEU A 6 -6.88 19.06 -20.36
CA LEU A 6 -6.70 19.02 -21.82
C LEU A 6 -7.89 19.58 -22.61
N ASN A 7 -8.87 20.19 -21.93
CA ASN A 7 -10.12 20.69 -22.50
C ASN A 7 -10.90 19.66 -23.36
N ILE A 8 -10.84 18.37 -22.99
CA ILE A 8 -11.48 17.26 -23.71
C ILE A 8 -12.91 17.07 -23.20
N LYS A 9 -13.88 17.04 -24.13
CA LYS A 9 -15.29 16.81 -23.84
C LYS A 9 -15.63 15.32 -23.92
N LEU A 10 -16.78 14.94 -23.35
CA LEU A 10 -17.29 13.56 -23.46
C LEU A 10 -17.59 13.17 -24.92
N LYS A 11 -17.96 14.15 -25.76
CA LYS A 11 -18.27 13.96 -27.18
C LYS A 11 -17.07 13.47 -28.00
N ASP A 12 -15.84 13.79 -27.58
CA ASP A 12 -14.63 13.44 -28.32
C ASP A 12 -14.31 11.93 -28.28
N LYS A 13 -15.00 11.16 -27.41
CA LYS A 13 -14.89 9.70 -27.26
C LYS A 13 -13.43 9.19 -27.14
N ILE A 14 -12.53 10.02 -26.63
CA ILE A 14 -11.13 9.67 -26.42
C ILE A 14 -11.02 8.71 -25.24
N LYS A 15 -10.28 7.60 -25.45
CA LYS A 15 -9.99 6.60 -24.41
C LYS A 15 -9.15 7.20 -23.28
N LEU A 16 -9.42 6.77 -22.04
CA LEU A 16 -8.70 7.23 -20.85
C LEU A 16 -7.19 6.95 -20.92
N ILE A 17 -6.79 5.83 -21.52
CA ILE A 17 -5.36 5.46 -21.70
C ILE A 17 -4.59 6.54 -22.49
N ASN A 18 -5.21 7.13 -23.52
CA ASN A 18 -4.60 8.17 -24.33
C ASN A 18 -4.47 9.49 -23.56
N ILE A 19 -5.45 9.79 -22.69
CA ILE A 19 -5.42 10.95 -21.81
C ILE A 19 -4.29 10.81 -20.81
N ARG A 20 -4.18 9.65 -20.13
CA ARG A 20 -3.12 9.36 -19.16
C ARG A 20 -1.72 9.41 -19.77
N ASN A 21 -1.55 8.90 -20.99
CA ASN A 21 -0.27 8.97 -21.70
C ASN A 21 0.17 10.42 -21.97
N LYS A 22 -0.78 11.34 -22.19
CA LYS A 22 -0.51 12.77 -22.39
C LYS A 22 -0.28 13.52 -21.07
N THR A 23 -1.10 13.28 -20.06
CA THR A 23 -1.03 13.99 -18.78
C THR A 23 0.10 13.51 -17.89
N LYS A 24 0.56 12.25 -18.05
CA LYS A 24 1.59 11.60 -17.22
C LYS A 24 1.29 11.68 -15.71
N VAL A 25 0.01 11.79 -15.36
CA VAL A 25 -0.43 11.86 -13.96
C VAL A 25 -0.18 10.51 -13.31
N ILE A 26 0.42 10.54 -12.12
CA ILE A 26 0.69 9.33 -11.33
C ILE A 26 -0.64 8.76 -10.83
N ASP A 27 -0.78 7.45 -10.90
CA ASP A 27 -1.99 6.77 -10.45
C ASP A 27 -2.19 6.92 -8.93
N VAL A 28 -3.39 7.34 -8.53
CA VAL A 28 -3.75 7.57 -7.12
C VAL A 28 -3.59 6.32 -6.24
N PRO A 29 -4.06 5.10 -6.62
CA PRO A 29 -3.85 3.92 -5.79
C PRO A 29 -2.36 3.59 -5.59
N TYR A 30 -1.51 3.87 -6.59
CA TYR A 30 -0.07 3.72 -6.45
C TYR A 30 0.49 4.68 -5.40
N THR A 31 0.13 5.96 -5.44
CA THR A 31 0.62 6.95 -4.47
C THR A 31 0.15 6.62 -3.05
N VAL A 32 -1.11 6.22 -2.88
CA VAL A 32 -1.66 5.81 -1.58
C VAL A 32 -0.92 4.59 -1.02
N LYS A 33 -0.72 3.54 -1.83
CA LYS A 33 0.04 2.35 -1.41
C LYS A 33 1.48 2.69 -1.04
N LYS A 34 2.14 3.54 -1.83
CA LYS A 34 3.50 4.00 -1.57
C LYS A 34 3.60 4.78 -0.26
N LEU A 35 2.71 5.75 -0.04
CA LEU A 35 2.67 6.54 1.19
C LEU A 35 2.42 5.67 2.43
N LYS A 36 1.51 4.70 2.34
CA LYS A 36 1.28 3.71 3.40
C LYS A 36 2.56 2.96 3.77
N TRP A 37 3.32 2.51 2.77
CA TRP A 37 4.57 1.78 2.98
C TRP A 37 5.68 2.67 3.56
N GLU A 38 5.81 3.90 3.07
CA GLU A 38 6.76 4.88 3.58
C GLU A 38 6.47 5.26 5.03
N TRP A 39 5.19 5.47 5.37
CA TRP A 39 4.74 5.77 6.73
C TRP A 39 5.10 4.63 7.70
N ALA A 40 4.83 3.38 7.33
CA ALA A 40 5.16 2.22 8.15
C ALA A 40 6.67 2.13 8.45
N GLY A 41 7.51 2.37 7.43
CA GLY A 41 8.95 2.42 7.62
C GLY A 41 9.41 3.62 8.46
N HIS A 42 8.80 4.79 8.25
CA HIS A 42 9.12 6.01 9.01
C HIS A 42 8.80 5.84 10.50
N MET A 43 7.62 5.27 10.82
CA MET A 43 7.19 4.99 12.18
C MET A 43 8.18 4.08 12.92
N LEU A 44 8.63 2.99 12.29
CA LEU A 44 9.50 2.01 12.93
C LEU A 44 10.93 2.50 13.16
N ARG A 45 11.46 3.30 12.22
CA ARG A 45 12.82 3.85 12.29
C ARG A 45 12.93 5.06 13.23
N ASN A 46 11.80 5.57 13.72
CA ASN A 46 11.85 6.63 14.71
C ASN A 46 12.46 6.10 16.00
N SER A 47 13.54 6.74 16.46
CA SER A 47 14.29 6.34 17.67
C SER A 47 13.56 6.73 18.95
N LYS A 48 12.71 7.77 18.91
CA LYS A 48 11.92 8.20 20.06
C LYS A 48 10.76 7.22 20.26
N ASN A 49 10.54 6.79 21.50
CA ASN A 49 9.33 6.08 21.89
C ASN A 49 8.13 7.01 21.69
N LYS A 50 7.48 6.88 20.53
CA LYS A 50 6.28 7.62 20.17
C LYS A 50 5.10 6.69 20.32
N TRP A 51 4.03 7.21 20.91
CA TRP A 51 2.74 6.51 21.05
C TRP A 51 2.27 5.90 19.73
N THR A 52 2.55 6.53 18.58
CA THR A 52 2.23 5.98 17.26
C THR A 52 2.80 4.58 17.04
N LYS A 53 4.05 4.34 17.46
CA LYS A 53 4.70 3.03 17.33
C LYS A 53 4.06 2.03 18.29
N ASP A 54 3.84 2.42 19.54
CA ASP A 54 3.28 1.54 20.56
C ASP A 54 1.83 1.13 20.25
N VAL A 55 0.99 2.07 19.83
CA VAL A 55 -0.41 1.82 19.43
C VAL A 55 -0.47 0.95 18.18
N THR A 56 0.38 1.20 17.18
CA THR A 56 0.36 0.43 15.93
C THR A 56 0.97 -0.96 16.10
N MET A 57 1.97 -1.11 16.98
CA MET A 57 2.65 -2.37 17.28
C MET A 57 1.96 -3.17 18.38
N TRP A 58 0.85 -2.65 18.93
CA TRP A 58 0.19 -3.27 20.06
C TRP A 58 -0.33 -4.67 19.68
N TYR A 59 0.26 -5.69 20.30
CA TYR A 59 -0.08 -7.09 20.07
C TYR A 59 -1.16 -7.51 21.08
N SER A 60 -2.39 -7.70 20.61
CA SER A 60 -3.45 -8.28 21.44
C SER A 60 -3.11 -9.74 21.72
N ARG A 61 -2.82 -10.08 22.99
CA ARG A 61 -2.51 -11.46 23.42
C ARG A 61 -3.61 -12.45 23.05
N ASP A 62 -4.87 -12.01 23.06
CA ASP A 62 -6.02 -12.80 22.65
C ASP A 62 -6.34 -12.52 21.18
N GLY A 63 -5.74 -13.30 20.29
CA GLY A 63 -5.70 -13.06 18.84
C GLY A 63 -7.01 -13.23 18.06
N LYS A 64 -8.15 -13.42 18.73
CA LYS A 64 -9.45 -13.66 18.08
C LYS A 64 -10.20 -12.33 17.89
N ARG A 65 -10.50 -11.99 16.63
CA ARG A 65 -11.43 -10.90 16.30
C ARG A 65 -12.85 -11.39 16.60
N ARG A 66 -13.71 -10.50 17.11
CA ARG A 66 -15.14 -10.81 17.27
C ARG A 66 -15.76 -11.12 15.90
N GLN A 67 -16.66 -12.09 15.88
CA GLN A 67 -17.44 -12.45 14.69
C GLN A 67 -18.11 -11.20 14.09
N GLY A 68 -18.08 -11.06 12.77
CA GLY A 68 -18.60 -9.90 12.04
C GLY A 68 -17.61 -8.74 11.82
N ARG A 69 -16.43 -8.74 12.47
CA ARG A 69 -15.34 -7.80 12.13
C ARG A 69 -14.50 -8.35 10.98
N GLN A 70 -13.96 -7.47 10.14
CA GLN A 70 -12.99 -7.85 9.11
C GLN A 70 -11.83 -8.62 9.75
N ASN A 71 -11.43 -9.73 9.14
CA ASN A 71 -10.34 -10.56 9.65
C ASN A 71 -8.97 -9.89 9.40
N ILE A 72 -8.84 -9.21 8.26
CA ILE A 72 -7.61 -8.54 7.83
C ILE A 72 -7.29 -7.35 8.75
N ARG A 73 -6.01 -7.22 9.12
CA ARG A 73 -5.44 -6.06 9.81
C ARG A 73 -4.67 -5.20 8.82
N TRP A 74 -4.51 -3.93 9.16
CA TRP A 74 -3.65 -3.01 8.39
C TRP A 74 -2.23 -3.58 8.18
N GLU A 75 -1.67 -4.25 9.20
CA GLU A 75 -0.34 -4.86 9.13
C GLU A 75 -0.27 -6.10 8.22
N ASP A 76 -1.39 -6.76 7.93
CA ASP A 76 -1.40 -8.00 7.14
C ASP A 76 -1.01 -7.72 5.69
N ASP A 77 -1.38 -6.56 5.15
CA ASP A 77 -0.93 -6.10 3.84
C ASP A 77 0.60 -5.95 3.76
N ILE A 78 1.21 -5.52 4.87
CA ILE A 78 2.66 -5.35 4.97
C ILE A 78 3.32 -6.72 5.14
N LYS A 79 2.76 -7.58 6.00
CA LYS A 79 3.23 -8.96 6.22
C LYS A 79 3.13 -9.80 4.94
N LYS A 80 2.15 -9.55 4.08
CA LYS A 80 2.01 -10.26 2.80
C LYS A 80 3.23 -10.08 1.89
N ILE A 81 3.87 -8.91 1.92
CA ILE A 81 5.06 -8.61 1.10
C ILE A 81 6.36 -8.81 1.90
N ALA A 82 6.45 -8.25 3.10
CA ALA A 82 7.69 -8.25 3.89
C ALA A 82 7.81 -9.46 4.83
N GLY A 83 6.76 -10.27 5.00
CA GLY A 83 6.73 -11.43 5.88
C GLY A 83 6.55 -11.07 7.37
N PRO A 84 6.58 -12.07 8.27
CA PRO A 84 6.36 -11.86 9.70
C PRO A 84 7.43 -10.99 10.36
N THR A 85 8.65 -10.97 9.81
CA THR A 85 9.79 -10.17 10.30
C THR A 85 9.87 -8.77 9.66
N TRP A 86 8.77 -8.27 9.09
CA TRP A 86 8.72 -6.99 8.39
C TRP A 86 9.27 -5.81 9.20
N GLN A 87 9.13 -5.85 10.52
CA GLN A 87 9.64 -4.82 11.43
C GLN A 87 11.16 -4.67 11.35
N ARG A 88 11.88 -5.79 11.32
CA ARG A 88 13.34 -5.81 11.15
C ARG A 88 13.73 -5.38 9.74
N LYS A 89 12.97 -5.83 8.74
CA LYS A 89 13.21 -5.44 7.33
C LYS A 89 12.99 -3.95 7.10
N ALA A 90 12.08 -3.32 7.82
CA ALA A 90 11.81 -1.89 7.75
C ALA A 90 12.96 -1.02 8.28
N ALA A 91 13.82 -1.56 9.15
CA ALA A 91 15.04 -0.87 9.59
C ALA A 91 16.03 -0.66 8.42
N ASN A 92 16.13 -1.64 7.51
CA ASN A 92 16.97 -1.52 6.32
C ASN A 92 16.25 -0.70 5.22
N ARG A 93 16.68 0.55 5.03
CA ARG A 93 16.06 1.50 4.08
C ARG A 93 16.11 1.02 2.63
N LYS A 94 17.19 0.35 2.20
CA LYS A 94 17.34 -0.15 0.83
C LYS A 94 16.34 -1.27 0.56
N LEU A 95 16.33 -2.29 1.44
CA LEU A 95 15.40 -3.41 1.36
C LEU A 95 13.94 -2.93 1.44
N TRP A 96 13.65 -1.99 2.35
CA TRP A 96 12.32 -1.44 2.52
C TRP A 96 11.81 -0.70 1.29
N LYS A 97 12.68 0.03 0.58
CA LYS A 97 12.32 0.71 -0.66
C LYS A 97 11.95 -0.28 -1.76
N THR A 98 12.75 -1.32 -1.96
CA THR A 98 12.49 -2.37 -2.96
C THR A 98 11.16 -3.09 -2.71
N LEU A 99 10.90 -3.47 -1.46
CA LEU A 99 9.63 -4.11 -1.08
C LEU A 99 8.43 -3.17 -1.25
N GLY A 100 8.62 -1.87 -0.97
CA GLY A 100 7.59 -0.85 -1.15
C GLY A 100 7.22 -0.63 -2.61
N GLU A 101 8.19 -0.71 -3.52
CA GLU A 101 7.94 -0.63 -4.95
C GLU A 101 7.13 -1.84 -5.46
N ALA A 102 7.42 -3.05 -4.96
CA ALA A 102 6.64 -4.25 -5.26
C ALA A 102 5.20 -4.16 -4.73
N TYR A 103 5.04 -3.65 -3.50
CA TYR A 103 3.73 -3.41 -2.88
C TYR A 103 2.90 -2.37 -3.66
N ALA A 104 3.50 -1.23 -3.99
CA ALA A 104 2.82 -0.13 -4.68
C ALA A 104 2.40 -0.51 -6.12
N LYS A 105 3.20 -1.34 -6.81
CA LYS A 105 2.87 -1.88 -8.15
C LYS A 105 1.79 -2.96 -8.11
N GLY A 106 1.33 -3.40 -6.94
CA GLY A 106 0.23 -4.36 -6.80
C GLY A 106 0.61 -5.82 -7.03
N GLN A 107 1.90 -6.17 -7.00
CA GLN A 107 2.34 -7.57 -7.19
C GLN A 107 1.78 -8.54 -6.12
N ALA A 108 1.31 -8.02 -4.98
CA ALA A 108 0.63 -8.79 -3.94
C ALA A 108 -0.76 -9.31 -4.37
N ASP A 109 -1.46 -8.58 -5.23
CA ASP A 109 -2.89 -8.81 -5.50
C ASP A 109 -3.09 -9.92 -6.57
N ASN A 110 -2.05 -10.23 -7.34
CA ASN A 110 -2.06 -11.25 -8.41
C ASN A 110 -1.97 -12.71 -7.91
N ASN A 111 -1.71 -12.94 -6.62
CA ASN A 111 -1.61 -14.29 -6.04
C ASN A 111 -2.92 -14.78 -5.40
N VAL A 112 -4.01 -14.02 -5.49
CA VAL A 112 -5.33 -14.41 -4.93
C VAL A 112 -6.24 -15.03 -5.99
N THR A 113 -5.92 -14.92 -7.27
CA THR A 113 -6.72 -15.47 -8.39
C THR A 113 -6.13 -16.77 -8.98
N GLY A 114 -5.32 -17.50 -8.22
CA GLY A 114 -4.59 -18.69 -8.68
C GLY A 114 -4.86 -19.97 -7.89
N VAL A 115 -5.98 -20.07 -7.17
CA VAL A 115 -6.40 -21.31 -6.51
C VAL A 115 -7.85 -21.60 -6.87
N GLU A 116 -8.05 -22.13 -8.07
CA GLU A 116 -9.20 -22.97 -8.41
C GLU A 116 -8.66 -24.33 -8.88
N LYS A 117 -8.66 -25.31 -7.96
CA LYS A 117 -9.21 -26.66 -8.09
C LYS A 117 -9.03 -27.42 -6.78
#